data_AF-A0A966RQ86-F1
#
_entry.id   AF-A0A966RQ86-F1
#
_cell.length_a   1.000
_cell.length_b   1.000
_cell.length_c   1.000
_cell.angle_alpha   90.00
_cell.angle_beta   90.00
_cell.angle_gamma   90.00
#
_symmetry.space_group_name_H-M   'P 1'
#
loop_
_entity.id
_entity.type
_entity.pdbx_description
1 polymer ?
#
loop_
_entity_poly.entity_id
_entity_poly.type
_entity_poly.pdbx_seq_one_letter_code
_entity_poly.pdbx_strand_id
1 'polypeptide(L)'
;MPQVAAYFAAEYLAAEIAWAAVETFTLDIVGFQAVSAASTFAIAAGTSQLLARNASSLAEQVRGQQINFRSSTAARQMIYGRYLVGGPIVFAKAGNIHFDGVRQSAGPGDNAYLHLVIVLADHALDAIESVYFGDEVVSLADTSLGGMVTAGRYAQRARVRYALAGGTAYPELIEESSGAWTQAHRLTGIASL
;
A
#
# COMPACT_ATOMS: atom_id res chain seq x y z
N MET A 1 29.93 60.27 60.73
CA MET A 1 29.93 58.84 60.35
C MET A 1 28.52 58.26 60.04
N PRO A 2 27.58 58.92 59.32
CA PRO A 2 26.29 58.31 58.98
C PRO A 2 26.24 57.62 57.61
N GLN A 3 27.22 57.84 56.72
CA GLN A 3 27.13 57.41 55.32
C GLN A 3 27.62 55.98 55.06
N VAL A 4 28.37 55.40 56.00
CA VAL A 4 28.89 54.03 55.91
C VAL A 4 27.85 52.99 56.31
N ALA A 5 26.98 53.29 57.28
CA ALA A 5 25.92 52.37 57.73
C ALA A 5 24.81 52.18 56.68
N ALA A 6 24.49 53.22 55.90
CA ALA A 6 23.50 53.14 54.83
C ALA A 6 23.99 52.29 53.64
N TYR A 7 25.30 52.29 53.38
CA TYR A 7 25.90 51.49 52.31
C TYR A 7 25.85 49.99 52.64
N PHE A 8 26.22 49.60 53.87
CA PHE A 8 26.16 48.19 54.29
C PHE A 8 24.74 47.63 54.38
N ALA A 9 23.74 48.46 54.72
CA ALA A 9 22.33 48.03 54.72
C ALA A 9 21.78 47.82 53.30
N ALA A 10 22.22 48.63 52.33
CA ALA A 10 21.82 48.47 50.93
C ALA A 10 22.44 47.22 50.28
N GLU A 11 23.71 46.91 50.60
CA GLU A 11 24.36 45.69 50.12
C GLU A 11 23.73 44.41 50.70
N TYR A 12 23.31 44.45 51.97
CA TYR A 12 22.63 43.31 52.62
C TYR A 12 21.25 43.02 52.00
N LEU A 13 20.46 44.07 51.72
CA LEU A 13 19.14 43.93 51.08
C LEU A 13 19.25 43.44 49.62
N ALA A 14 20.28 43.88 48.89
CA ALA A 14 20.53 43.42 47.52
C ALA A 14 20.95 41.94 47.46
N ALA A 15 21.69 41.46 48.46
CA ALA A 15 22.07 40.05 48.55
C ALA A 15 20.84 39.15 48.81
N GLU A 16 19.90 39.56 49.65
CA GLU A 16 18.71 38.76 49.98
C GLU A 16 17.77 38.57 48.77
N ILE A 17 17.63 39.59 47.91
CA ILE A 17 16.86 39.50 46.66
C ILE A 17 17.58 38.59 45.64
N ALA A 18 18.92 38.56 45.65
CA ALA A 18 19.70 37.71 44.75
C ALA A 18 19.59 36.22 45.08
N TRP A 19 19.54 35.85 46.36
CA TRP A 19 19.35 34.44 46.76
C TRP A 19 17.88 33.98 46.62
N ALA A 20 16.90 34.86 46.86
CA ALA A 20 15.49 34.53 46.64
C ALA A 20 15.12 34.27 45.17
N ALA A 21 15.80 34.91 44.22
CA ALA A 21 15.61 34.69 42.79
C ALA A 21 16.26 33.38 42.28
N VAL A 22 17.30 32.89 42.96
CA VAL A 22 17.99 31.63 42.61
C VAL A 22 17.23 30.42 43.17
N GLU A 23 16.60 30.55 44.34
CA GLU A 23 15.77 29.48 44.93
C GLU A 23 14.45 29.25 44.19
N THR A 24 13.86 30.29 43.59
CA THR A 24 12.62 30.14 42.80
C THR A 24 12.88 29.55 41.41
N PHE A 25 14.08 29.73 40.84
CA PHE A 25 14.43 29.17 39.52
C PHE A 25 14.86 27.70 39.57
N THR A 26 15.38 27.22 40.70
CA THR A 26 15.90 25.85 40.84
C THR A 26 14.81 24.80 41.09
N LEU A 27 13.61 25.19 41.54
CA LEU A 27 12.49 24.28 41.76
C LEU A 27 11.64 23.99 40.51
N ASP A 28 11.61 24.89 39.51
CA ASP A 28 10.83 24.70 38.29
C ASP A 28 11.50 23.77 37.26
N ILE A 29 12.82 23.62 37.30
CA ILE A 29 13.56 22.79 36.32
C ILE A 29 13.47 21.30 36.64
N VAL A 30 13.32 20.92 37.92
CA VAL A 30 13.16 19.50 38.31
C VAL A 30 11.72 19.01 38.01
N GLY A 31 10.72 19.88 38.10
CA GLY A 31 9.33 19.56 37.76
C GLY A 31 9.09 19.33 36.27
N PHE A 32 9.76 20.08 35.39
CA PHE A 32 9.58 19.95 33.93
C PHE A 32 10.27 18.72 33.34
N GLN A 33 11.39 18.27 33.91
CA GLN A 33 12.13 17.10 33.42
C GLN A 33 11.53 15.76 33.87
N ALA A 34 10.85 15.72 35.01
CA ALA A 34 10.14 14.52 35.46
C ALA A 34 8.81 14.31 34.70
N VAL A 35 8.14 15.39 34.30
CA VAL A 35 6.89 15.33 33.53
C VAL A 35 7.16 15.02 32.04
N SER A 36 8.27 15.47 31.45
CA SER A 36 8.59 15.25 30.02
C SER A 36 9.04 13.81 29.69
N ALA A 37 9.74 13.14 30.62
CA ALA A 37 10.17 11.76 30.44
C ALA A 37 9.00 10.76 30.64
N ALA A 38 8.14 10.99 31.65
CA ALA A 38 6.97 10.13 31.91
C ALA A 38 5.89 10.27 30.83
N SER A 39 5.68 11.48 30.31
CA SER A 39 4.70 11.73 29.23
C SER A 39 5.14 11.12 27.90
N THR A 40 6.44 11.10 27.60
CA THR A 40 6.95 10.50 26.35
C THR A 40 6.89 8.97 26.38
N PHE A 41 7.13 8.33 27.52
CA PHE A 41 6.95 6.87 27.68
C PHE A 41 5.48 6.44 27.68
N ALA A 42 4.59 7.21 28.31
CA ALA A 42 3.15 6.91 28.30
C ALA A 42 2.54 7.05 26.90
N ILE A 43 2.97 8.03 26.11
CA ILE A 43 2.52 8.21 24.72
C ILE A 43 3.13 7.13 23.81
N ALA A 44 4.40 6.75 23.98
CA ALA A 44 5.02 5.70 23.18
C ALA A 44 4.46 4.30 23.49
N ALA A 45 4.19 3.98 24.75
CA ALA A 45 3.60 2.70 25.15
C ALA A 45 2.10 2.62 24.79
N GLY A 46 1.35 3.71 24.99
CA GLY A 46 -0.08 3.78 24.66
C GLY A 46 -0.35 3.70 23.16
N THR A 47 0.48 4.34 22.33
CA THR A 47 0.36 4.23 20.86
C THR A 47 0.78 2.85 20.36
N SER A 48 1.83 2.25 20.89
CA SER A 48 2.26 0.89 20.50
C SER A 48 1.19 -0.18 20.81
N GLN A 49 0.48 -0.06 21.93
CA GLN A 49 -0.62 -0.97 22.28
C GLN A 49 -1.90 -0.71 21.47
N LEU A 50 -2.19 0.54 21.11
CA LEU A 50 -3.32 0.87 20.24
C LEU A 50 -3.08 0.40 18.79
N LEU A 51 -1.86 0.57 18.28
CA LEU A 51 -1.48 0.06 16.96
C LEU A 51 -1.43 -1.47 16.94
N ALA A 52 -0.97 -2.12 18.01
CA ALA A 52 -0.95 -3.59 18.10
C ALA A 52 -2.36 -4.20 18.16
N ARG A 53 -3.32 -3.57 18.86
CA ARG A 53 -4.73 -4.01 18.88
C ARG A 53 -5.44 -3.85 17.54
N ASN A 54 -5.04 -2.87 16.73
CA ASN A 54 -5.59 -2.66 15.39
C ASN A 54 -4.86 -3.48 14.31
N ALA A 55 -3.61 -3.87 14.54
CA ALA A 55 -2.88 -4.74 13.62
C ALA A 55 -3.46 -6.17 13.59
N SER A 56 -3.91 -6.68 14.73
CA SER A 56 -4.58 -8.00 14.79
C SER A 56 -5.91 -7.99 14.05
N SER A 57 -6.74 -6.95 14.21
CA SER A 57 -8.05 -6.85 13.55
C SER A 57 -7.92 -6.62 12.04
N LEU A 58 -6.94 -5.84 11.57
CA LEU A 58 -6.63 -5.73 10.13
C LEU A 58 -6.13 -7.05 9.55
N ALA A 59 -5.22 -7.74 10.24
CA ALA A 59 -4.71 -9.03 9.78
C ALA A 59 -5.82 -10.09 9.70
N GLU A 60 -6.77 -10.06 10.63
CA GLU A 60 -7.94 -10.95 10.65
C GLU A 60 -8.94 -10.63 9.53
N GLN A 61 -9.14 -9.34 9.24
CA GLN A 61 -10.06 -8.87 8.19
C GLN A 61 -9.50 -9.11 6.78
N VAL A 62 -8.17 -9.04 6.60
CA VAL A 62 -7.49 -9.37 5.34
C VAL A 62 -7.48 -10.89 5.08
N ARG A 63 -7.48 -11.75 6.10
CA ARG A 63 -7.52 -13.22 5.90
C ARG A 63 -8.76 -13.72 5.16
N GLY A 64 -9.87 -12.98 5.21
CA GLY A 64 -11.09 -13.30 4.45
C GLY A 64 -11.12 -12.68 3.04
N GLN A 65 -10.24 -11.73 2.74
CA GLN A 65 -10.20 -11.04 1.45
C GLN A 65 -9.04 -11.55 0.61
N GLN A 66 -9.37 -12.09 -0.55
CA GLN A 66 -8.35 -12.47 -1.50
C GLN A 66 -7.97 -11.25 -2.33
N ILE A 67 -6.79 -10.71 -2.04
CA ILE A 67 -6.26 -9.53 -2.73
C ILE A 67 -5.12 -9.92 -3.65
N ASN A 68 -5.02 -9.22 -4.78
CA ASN A 68 -3.83 -9.28 -5.63
C ASN A 68 -2.78 -8.35 -5.03
N PHE A 69 -1.53 -8.82 -4.96
CA PHE A 69 -0.44 -8.09 -4.32
C PHE A 69 0.77 -7.99 -5.25
N ARG A 70 1.70 -7.08 -4.96
CA ARG A 70 2.97 -6.98 -5.69
C ARG A 70 4.10 -7.47 -4.80
N SER A 71 4.80 -8.52 -5.23
CA SER A 71 6.02 -8.99 -4.57
C SER A 71 6.88 -9.76 -5.57
N SER A 72 8.18 -9.50 -5.55
CA SER A 72 9.17 -10.20 -6.40
C SER A 72 9.52 -11.58 -5.84
N THR A 73 9.36 -11.78 -4.52
CA THR A 73 9.70 -13.02 -3.80
C THR A 73 8.48 -13.87 -3.48
N ALA A 74 7.32 -13.53 -4.05
CA ALA A 74 6.09 -14.29 -3.85
C ALA A 74 6.28 -15.76 -4.23
N ALA A 75 5.91 -16.66 -3.32
CA ALA A 75 5.84 -18.07 -3.64
C ALA A 75 4.70 -18.33 -4.64
N ARG A 76 4.94 -19.24 -5.58
CA ARG A 76 3.92 -19.67 -6.53
C ARG A 76 3.00 -20.70 -5.88
N GLN A 77 1.72 -20.61 -6.17
CA GLN A 77 0.71 -21.47 -5.56
C GLN A 77 0.49 -22.72 -6.42
N MET A 78 0.35 -23.87 -5.76
CA MET A 78 -0.11 -25.11 -6.38
C MET A 78 -1.57 -25.30 -5.96
N ILE A 79 -2.48 -25.43 -6.93
CA ILE A 79 -3.92 -25.45 -6.66
C ILE A 79 -4.48 -26.82 -7.06
N TYR A 80 -5.10 -27.49 -6.11
CA TYR A 80 -5.83 -28.73 -6.36
C TYR A 80 -7.31 -28.54 -6.05
N GLY A 81 -8.15 -28.84 -7.02
CA GLY A 81 -9.60 -28.63 -6.93
C GLY A 81 -10.01 -27.20 -7.26
N ARG A 82 -11.20 -26.81 -6.77
CA ARG A 82 -11.79 -25.50 -7.05
C ARG A 82 -11.61 -24.56 -5.86
N TYR A 83 -10.91 -23.46 -6.08
CA TYR A 83 -10.64 -22.46 -5.06
C TYR A 83 -10.64 -21.06 -5.69
N LEU A 84 -11.14 -20.06 -4.97
CA LEU A 84 -10.90 -18.66 -5.33
C LEU A 84 -9.43 -18.36 -5.00
N VAL A 85 -8.67 -17.71 -5.89
CA VAL A 85 -7.28 -17.32 -5.61
C VAL A 85 -7.01 -15.86 -5.96
N GLY A 86 -6.20 -15.21 -5.11
CA GLY A 86 -5.53 -13.96 -5.39
C GLY A 86 -4.04 -14.20 -5.66
N GLY A 87 -3.48 -13.51 -6.65
CA GLY A 87 -2.16 -13.78 -7.19
C GLY A 87 -1.20 -12.59 -7.13
N PRO A 88 0.13 -12.82 -7.25
CA PRO A 88 1.07 -11.74 -7.44
C PRO A 88 0.89 -11.08 -8.82
N ILE A 89 0.91 -9.74 -8.82
CA ILE A 89 0.91 -8.90 -10.02
C ILE A 89 2.35 -8.84 -10.55
N VAL A 90 2.60 -9.49 -11.68
CA VAL A 90 3.94 -9.57 -12.31
C VAL A 90 4.19 -8.46 -13.31
N PHE A 91 3.12 -7.92 -13.88
CA PHE A 91 3.20 -6.79 -14.78
C PHE A 91 2.08 -5.83 -14.48
N ALA A 92 2.41 -4.55 -14.51
CA ALA A 92 1.43 -3.51 -14.37
C ALA A 92 1.93 -2.23 -15.00
N LYS A 93 1.19 -1.75 -15.97
CA LYS A 93 1.55 -0.55 -16.71
C LYS A 93 0.30 0.26 -17.00
N ALA A 94 0.39 1.55 -16.69
CA ALA A 94 -0.53 2.51 -17.23
C ALA A 94 -0.13 2.86 -18.67
N GLY A 95 -1.13 2.97 -19.53
CA GLY A 95 -0.99 3.16 -20.96
C GLY A 95 -2.17 3.95 -21.52
N ASN A 96 -2.03 4.33 -22.79
CA ASN A 96 -3.01 5.15 -23.51
C ASN A 96 -3.50 4.45 -24.77
N ILE A 97 -3.07 3.22 -25.01
CA ILE A 97 -3.46 2.45 -26.18
C ILE A 97 -4.66 1.61 -25.79
N HIS A 98 -5.77 1.80 -26.51
CA HIS A 98 -6.96 0.96 -26.37
C HIS A 98 -6.76 -0.37 -27.08
N PHE A 99 -7.65 -1.32 -26.82
CA PHE A 99 -7.59 -2.66 -27.42
C PHE A 99 -7.76 -2.69 -28.95
N ASP A 100 -8.27 -1.61 -29.55
CA ASP A 100 -8.41 -1.43 -31.00
C ASP A 100 -7.13 -0.86 -31.63
N GLY A 101 -6.06 -0.70 -30.83
CA GLY A 101 -4.79 -0.11 -31.22
C GLY A 101 -4.83 1.42 -31.32
N VAL A 102 -5.98 2.05 -31.08
CA VAL A 102 -6.13 3.50 -31.15
C VAL A 102 -5.70 4.13 -29.85
N ARG A 103 -4.87 5.17 -29.95
CA ARG A 103 -4.45 5.95 -28.80
C ARG A 103 -5.61 6.79 -28.27
N GLN A 104 -5.95 6.59 -27.01
CA GLN A 104 -6.93 7.39 -26.30
C GLN A 104 -6.26 8.46 -25.44
N SER A 105 -6.88 9.63 -25.42
CA SER A 105 -6.51 10.71 -24.52
C SER A 105 -7.60 10.86 -23.45
N ALA A 106 -7.19 10.78 -22.20
CA ALA A 106 -7.99 11.02 -20.99
C ALA A 106 -7.73 12.41 -20.37
N GLY A 107 -6.82 13.23 -20.93
CA GLY A 107 -6.50 14.58 -20.50
C GLY A 107 -5.00 14.83 -20.21
N PRO A 108 -4.66 15.94 -19.52
CA PRO A 108 -3.27 16.25 -19.21
C PRO A 108 -2.64 15.19 -18.30
N GLY A 109 -1.59 14.50 -18.78
CA GLY A 109 -0.89 13.43 -18.02
C GLY A 109 -1.33 11.99 -18.34
N ASP A 110 -1.95 11.80 -19.50
CA ASP A 110 -2.61 10.57 -19.99
C ASP A 110 -2.06 9.21 -19.50
N ASN A 111 -2.96 8.49 -18.81
CA ASN A 111 -2.88 7.10 -18.38
C ASN A 111 -4.30 6.49 -18.40
N ALA A 112 -4.91 6.41 -19.59
CA ALA A 112 -6.31 6.03 -19.76
C ALA A 112 -6.61 4.56 -19.39
N TYR A 113 -5.62 3.69 -19.56
CA TYR A 113 -5.73 2.26 -19.38
C TYR A 113 -4.72 1.74 -18.36
N LEU A 114 -5.15 0.76 -17.58
CA LEU A 114 -4.28 0.00 -16.70
C LEU A 114 -4.24 -1.44 -17.19
N HIS A 115 -3.07 -1.85 -17.66
CA HIS A 115 -2.80 -3.23 -18.03
C HIS A 115 -2.17 -3.93 -16.83
N LEU A 116 -2.73 -5.07 -16.43
CA LEU A 116 -2.24 -5.90 -15.33
C LEU A 116 -2.04 -7.32 -15.84
N VAL A 117 -1.02 -7.99 -15.32
CA VAL A 117 -0.86 -9.45 -15.44
C VAL A 117 -0.71 -10.03 -14.06
N ILE A 118 -1.57 -10.98 -13.72
CA ILE A 118 -1.65 -11.63 -12.41
C ILE A 118 -1.39 -13.13 -12.60
N VAL A 119 -0.47 -13.66 -11.82
CA VAL A 119 -0.16 -15.10 -11.81
C VAL A 119 -1.02 -15.81 -10.80
N LEU A 120 -1.67 -16.90 -11.20
CA LEU A 120 -2.60 -17.65 -10.36
C LEU A 120 -1.98 -18.95 -9.81
N ALA A 121 -1.36 -19.76 -10.67
CA ALA A 121 -0.84 -21.08 -10.28
C ALA A 121 0.46 -21.44 -11.02
N ASP A 122 1.30 -22.27 -10.38
CA ASP A 122 2.56 -22.78 -10.95
C ASP A 122 2.40 -23.98 -11.90
N HIS A 123 1.17 -24.27 -12.31
CA HIS A 123 0.86 -25.39 -13.20
C HIS A 123 -0.31 -25.06 -14.11
N ALA A 124 -0.53 -25.93 -15.09
CA ALA A 124 -1.70 -25.86 -15.95
C ALA A 124 -3.00 -26.06 -15.13
N LEU A 125 -3.92 -25.12 -15.23
CA LEU A 125 -5.28 -25.26 -14.69
C LEU A 125 -6.19 -25.91 -15.73
N ASP A 126 -7.23 -26.61 -15.26
CA ASP A 126 -8.27 -27.17 -16.13
C ASP A 126 -9.17 -26.06 -16.71
N ALA A 127 -9.66 -25.17 -15.83
CA ALA A 127 -10.48 -24.03 -16.22
C ALA A 127 -10.40 -22.89 -15.19
N ILE A 128 -10.71 -21.68 -15.66
CA ILE A 128 -11.01 -20.51 -14.80
C ILE A 128 -12.51 -20.24 -14.95
N GLU A 129 -13.29 -20.60 -13.94
CA GLU A 129 -14.76 -20.56 -14.00
C GLU A 129 -15.31 -19.13 -13.92
N SER A 130 -14.73 -18.28 -13.08
CA SER A 130 -15.24 -16.94 -12.81
C SER A 130 -14.13 -16.02 -12.32
N VAL A 131 -14.22 -14.76 -12.73
CA VAL A 131 -13.28 -13.69 -12.32
C VAL A 131 -14.09 -12.63 -11.58
N TYR A 132 -13.57 -12.17 -10.45
CA TYR A 132 -14.21 -11.19 -9.59
C TYR A 132 -13.40 -9.90 -9.54
N PHE A 133 -14.05 -8.76 -9.71
CA PHE A 133 -13.48 -7.44 -9.45
C PHE A 133 -14.11 -6.87 -8.18
N GLY A 134 -13.39 -7.01 -7.06
CA GLY A 134 -13.98 -6.78 -5.75
C GLY A 134 -15.10 -7.79 -5.51
N ASP A 135 -16.32 -7.28 -5.30
CA ASP A 135 -17.50 -8.10 -4.99
C ASP A 135 -18.36 -8.44 -6.23
N GLU A 136 -17.99 -7.98 -7.42
CA GLU A 136 -18.76 -8.17 -8.66
C GLU A 136 -18.13 -9.25 -9.55
N VAL A 137 -18.95 -10.22 -9.97
CA VAL A 137 -18.54 -11.20 -10.97
C VAL A 137 -18.48 -10.56 -12.35
N VAL A 138 -17.37 -10.78 -13.03
CA VAL A 138 -17.14 -10.27 -14.38
C VAL A 138 -17.62 -11.31 -15.38
N SER A 139 -18.61 -10.96 -16.19
CA SER A 139 -19.07 -11.83 -17.27
C SER A 139 -18.08 -11.80 -18.43
N LEU A 140 -17.42 -12.93 -18.66
CA LEU A 140 -16.40 -13.06 -19.69
C LEU A 140 -17.06 -13.53 -21.00
N ALA A 141 -16.97 -12.73 -22.07
CA ALA A 141 -17.13 -13.27 -23.42
C ALA A 141 -15.89 -14.11 -23.78
N ASP A 142 -16.05 -15.09 -24.68
CA ASP A 142 -15.01 -16.01 -25.18
C ASP A 142 -13.57 -15.62 -24.83
N THR A 143 -13.11 -16.20 -23.73
CA THR A 143 -11.88 -15.84 -23.00
C THR A 143 -10.61 -16.26 -23.72
N SER A 144 -10.74 -17.12 -24.73
CA SER A 144 -9.64 -17.56 -25.57
C SER A 144 -9.18 -16.47 -26.56
N LEU A 145 -10.04 -15.49 -26.89
CA LEU A 145 -9.83 -14.52 -27.96
C LEU A 145 -10.08 -13.05 -27.54
N GLY A 146 -9.86 -12.71 -26.27
CA GLY A 146 -9.94 -11.30 -25.85
C GLY A 146 -11.30 -10.83 -25.38
N GLY A 147 -11.92 -11.66 -24.55
CA GLY A 147 -13.18 -11.39 -23.87
C GLY A 147 -13.27 -10.01 -23.23
N MET A 148 -13.89 -9.08 -23.96
CA MET A 148 -14.41 -7.86 -23.37
C MET A 148 -15.50 -8.24 -22.37
N VAL A 149 -15.56 -7.52 -21.26
CA VAL A 149 -16.65 -7.69 -20.31
C VAL A 149 -17.95 -7.25 -20.98
N THR A 150 -18.94 -8.14 -21.00
CA THR A 150 -20.18 -7.95 -21.76
C THR A 150 -21.35 -7.41 -20.93
N ALA A 151 -21.32 -7.57 -19.62
CA ALA A 151 -22.39 -7.16 -18.72
C ALA A 151 -21.84 -6.56 -17.41
N GLY A 152 -22.74 -5.98 -16.62
CA GLY A 152 -22.40 -5.36 -15.33
C GLY A 152 -21.77 -3.98 -15.46
N ARG A 153 -21.21 -3.49 -14.35
CA ARG A 153 -20.62 -2.14 -14.24
C ARG A 153 -19.44 -1.93 -15.20
N TYR A 154 -18.74 -3.02 -15.52
CA TYR A 154 -17.53 -3.05 -16.33
C TYR A 154 -17.77 -3.38 -17.80
N ALA A 155 -19.04 -3.48 -18.22
CA ALA A 155 -19.41 -3.73 -19.60
C ALA A 155 -18.72 -2.74 -20.55
N GLN A 156 -18.03 -3.27 -21.57
CA GLN A 156 -17.28 -2.50 -22.57
C GLN A 156 -16.17 -1.58 -22.00
N ARG A 157 -15.77 -1.78 -20.74
CA ARG A 157 -14.77 -0.95 -20.04
C ARG A 157 -13.57 -1.74 -19.54
N ALA A 158 -13.72 -3.04 -19.37
CA ALA A 158 -12.65 -3.95 -19.01
C ALA A 158 -12.56 -5.10 -20.01
N ARG A 159 -11.37 -5.70 -20.08
CA ARG A 159 -11.09 -6.91 -20.84
C ARG A 159 -10.27 -7.84 -19.96
N VAL A 160 -10.61 -9.12 -19.98
CA VAL A 160 -9.86 -10.14 -19.27
C VAL A 160 -9.45 -11.19 -20.30
N ARG A 161 -8.15 -11.48 -20.32
CA ARG A 161 -7.60 -12.63 -21.03
C ARG A 161 -7.01 -13.57 -19.99
N TYR A 162 -6.90 -14.85 -20.30
CA TYR A 162 -6.17 -15.76 -19.45
C TYR A 162 -5.41 -16.79 -20.28
N ALA A 163 -4.40 -17.38 -19.67
CA ALA A 163 -3.68 -18.54 -20.17
C ALA A 163 -3.67 -19.60 -19.07
N LEU A 164 -4.12 -20.82 -19.39
CA LEU A 164 -4.24 -21.89 -18.41
C LEU A 164 -2.88 -22.51 -18.05
N ALA A 165 -1.93 -22.53 -18.99
CA ALA A 165 -0.59 -23.11 -18.81
C ALA A 165 0.54 -22.17 -19.27
N GLY A 166 0.21 -20.96 -19.73
CA GLY A 166 1.14 -20.03 -20.34
C GLY A 166 1.81 -20.57 -21.61
N GLY A 167 3.00 -20.05 -21.93
CA GLY A 167 3.85 -20.49 -23.05
C GLY A 167 3.88 -19.55 -24.25
N THR A 168 2.86 -18.69 -24.38
CA THR A 168 2.78 -17.65 -25.39
C THR A 168 2.54 -16.31 -24.71
N ALA A 169 3.31 -15.29 -25.07
CA ALA A 169 3.09 -13.94 -24.57
C ALA A 169 1.74 -13.40 -25.05
N TYR A 170 1.04 -12.63 -24.23
CA TYR A 170 -0.19 -11.94 -24.64
C TYR A 170 0.10 -10.96 -25.80
N PRO A 171 -0.35 -11.23 -27.04
CA PRO A 171 0.07 -10.48 -28.21
C PRO A 171 -0.42 -9.02 -28.17
N GLU A 172 -1.68 -8.81 -27.81
CA GLU A 172 -2.27 -7.46 -27.66
C GLU A 172 -1.49 -6.60 -26.66
N LEU A 173 -1.03 -7.23 -25.57
CA LEU A 173 -0.33 -6.53 -24.51
C LEU A 173 1.04 -6.03 -24.98
N ILE A 174 1.67 -6.68 -25.96
CA ILE A 174 2.94 -6.22 -26.53
C ILE A 174 2.74 -4.85 -27.19
N GLU A 175 1.66 -4.70 -27.95
CA GLU A 175 1.31 -3.45 -28.64
C GLU A 175 0.83 -2.39 -27.64
N GLU A 176 -0.12 -2.74 -26.78
CA GLU A 176 -0.74 -1.82 -25.81
C GLU A 176 0.26 -1.28 -24.78
N SER A 177 1.25 -2.10 -24.40
CA SER A 177 2.29 -1.71 -23.45
C SER A 177 3.42 -0.89 -24.07
N SER A 178 3.37 -0.60 -25.38
CA SER A 178 4.45 0.09 -26.11
C SER A 178 5.81 -0.63 -25.95
N GLY A 179 5.80 -1.96 -25.99
CA GLY A 179 7.00 -2.80 -25.91
C GLY A 179 7.54 -3.07 -24.50
N ALA A 180 6.88 -2.62 -23.43
CA ALA A 180 7.26 -2.99 -22.06
C ALA A 180 6.96 -4.48 -21.76
N TRP A 181 5.94 -5.03 -22.41
CA TRP A 181 5.70 -6.46 -22.50
C TRP A 181 6.21 -6.97 -23.86
N THR A 182 6.98 -8.05 -23.87
CA THR A 182 7.62 -8.56 -25.10
C THR A 182 7.30 -10.02 -25.33
N GLN A 183 7.65 -10.55 -26.51
CA GLN A 183 7.49 -11.98 -26.82
C GLN A 183 8.32 -12.91 -25.91
N ALA A 184 9.28 -12.38 -25.14
CA ALA A 184 10.02 -13.15 -24.14
C ALA A 184 9.19 -13.40 -22.87
N HIS A 185 8.19 -12.57 -22.59
CA HIS A 185 7.34 -12.68 -21.40
C HIS A 185 6.20 -13.68 -21.64
N ARG A 186 6.53 -14.98 -21.57
CA ARG A 186 5.63 -16.08 -21.95
C ARG A 186 4.93 -16.76 -20.78
N LEU A 187 5.42 -16.55 -19.56
CA LEU A 187 4.91 -17.20 -18.34
C LEU A 187 4.73 -18.72 -18.52
N THR A 188 5.71 -19.38 -19.15
CA THR A 188 5.61 -20.81 -19.49
C THR A 188 5.41 -21.67 -18.24
N GLY A 189 4.40 -22.54 -18.29
CA GLY A 189 4.03 -23.45 -17.19
C GLY A 189 3.18 -22.80 -16.11
N ILE A 190 2.86 -21.52 -16.24
CA ILE A 190 2.17 -20.73 -15.21
C ILE A 190 0.79 -20.35 -15.72
N ALA A 191 -0.24 -20.55 -14.90
CA ALA A 191 -1.57 -20.02 -15.17
C ALA A 191 -1.62 -18.54 -14.82
N SER A 192 -2.09 -17.69 -15.73
CA SER A 192 -2.13 -16.23 -15.55
C SER A 192 -3.34 -15.59 -16.21
N LEU A 193 -3.71 -14.40 -15.71
CA LEU A 193 -4.67 -13.49 -16.32
C LEU A 193 -4.02 -12.14 -16.66
#